data_AF-A0A8J8CEQ9-F1
#
_entry.id   AF-A0A8J8CEQ9-F1
#
_cell.length_a   1.000
_cell.length_b   1.000
_cell.length_c   1.000
_cell.angle_alpha   90.00
_cell.angle_beta   90.00
_cell.angle_gamma   90.00
#
_symmetry.space_group_name_H-M   'P 1'
#
loop_
_entity.id
_entity.type
_entity.pdbx_description
1 polymer ?
#
loop_
_entity_poly.entity_id
_entity_poly.type
_entity_poly.pdbx_seq_one_letter_code
_entity_poly.pdbx_strand_id
1 'polypeptide(L)' 'MEMKIKNTLYAIVGIQFVIGIAMWFVSLSAPIAEQGIWGLLLSADLILSGLLLLIIMKHVAGV' A
#
# COMPACT_ATOMS: atom_id res chain seq x y z
N MET A 1 19.68 16.34 -5.54
CA MET A 1 19.52 15.20 -4.60
C MET A 1 18.05 14.85 -4.35
N GLU A 2 17.13 15.82 -4.39
CA GLU A 2 15.68 15.62 -4.20
C GLU A 2 14.99 14.67 -5.19
N MET A 3 15.37 14.66 -6.48
CA MET A 3 14.75 13.75 -7.45
C MET A 3 14.95 12.27 -7.13
N LYS A 4 16.10 11.90 -6.54
CA LYS A 4 16.37 10.49 -6.18
C LYS A 4 15.45 10.03 -5.06
N ILE A 5 15.22 10.88 -4.05
CA ILE A 5 14.36 10.56 -2.91
C ILE A 5 12.90 10.44 -3.35
N LYS A 6 12.41 11.36 -4.20
CA LYS A 6 11.05 11.28 -4.76
C LYS A 6 10.84 9.96 -5.54
N ASN A 7 11.77 9.60 -6.42
CA ASN A 7 11.68 8.34 -7.17
C ASN A 7 11.70 7.11 -6.25
N THR A 8 12.53 7.12 -5.21
CA THR A 8 12.56 6.04 -4.21
C THR A 8 11.22 5.92 -3.48
N LEU A 9 10.60 7.04 -3.08
CA LEU A 9 9.29 7.02 -2.42
C LEU A 9 8.18 6.48 -3.34
N TYR A 10 8.15 6.89 -4.61
CA TYR A 10 7.21 6.33 -5.58
C TYR A 10 7.43 4.82 -5.79
N ALA A 11 8.69 4.36 -5.81
CA ALA A 11 9.00 2.95 -5.92
C ALA A 11 8.54 2.16 -4.69
N ILE A 12 8.76 2.69 -3.48
CA ILE A 12 8.29 2.08 -2.23
C ILE A 12 6.76 1.95 -2.24
N VAL A 13 6.05 3.02 -2.61
CA VAL A 13 4.58 2.99 -2.72
C VAL A 13 4.12 1.97 -3.75
N GLY A 14 4.79 1.90 -4.91
CA GLY A 14 4.47 0.90 -5.94
C GLY A 14 4.60 -0.54 -5.42
N ILE A 15 5.70 -0.84 -4.74
CA ILE A 15 5.93 -2.16 -4.11
C ILE A 15 4.86 -2.44 -3.04
N GLN A 16 4.53 -1.44 -2.22
CA GLN A 16 3.51 -1.54 -1.19
C GLN A 16 2.14 -1.88 -1.78
N PHE A 17 1.73 -1.27 -2.90
CA PHE A 17 0.49 -1.65 -3.59
C PHE A 17 0.51 -3.09 -4.09
N VAL A 18 1.63 -3.55 -4.68
CA VAL A 18 1.76 -4.93 -5.16
C VAL A 18 1.60 -5.91 -4.00
N ILE A 19 2.26 -5.65 -2.87
CA ILE A 19 2.15 -6.49 -1.66
C ILE A 19 0.73 -6.45 -1.10
N GLY A 20 0.13 -5.28 -0.97
CA GLY A 20 -1.23 -5.11 -0.44
C GLY A 20 -2.26 -5.86 -1.29
N ILE A 21 -2.19 -5.74 -2.61
CA ILE A 21 -3.09 -6.45 -3.54
C ILE A 21 -2.86 -7.96 -3.46
N ALA A 22 -1.60 -8.42 -3.44
CA ALA A 22 -1.31 -9.85 -3.31
C ALA A 22 -1.86 -10.43 -1.99
N MET A 23 -1.66 -9.72 -0.87
CA MET A 23 -2.21 -10.11 0.43
C MET A 23 -3.74 -10.15 0.42
N TRP A 24 -4.39 -9.21 -0.25
CA TRP A 24 -5.84 -9.19 -0.41
C TRP A 24 -6.35 -10.48 -1.06
N PHE A 25 -5.75 -10.89 -2.18
CA PHE A 25 -6.14 -12.14 -2.87
C PHE A 25 -5.88 -13.40 -2.04
N VAL A 26 -4.74 -13.46 -1.35
CA VAL A 26 -4.41 -14.59 -0.47
C VAL A 26 -5.43 -14.66 0.68
N SER A 27 -5.80 -13.52 1.26
CA SER A 27 -6.74 -13.45 2.38
C SER A 27 -8.18 -13.79 1.98
N LEU A 28 -8.60 -13.41 0.77
CA LEU A 28 -9.88 -13.84 0.20
C LEU A 28 -9.95 -15.36 -0.05
N SER A 29 -8.81 -15.97 -0.34
CA SER A 29 -8.71 -17.42 -0.62
C SER A 29 -8.56 -18.24 0.66
N ALA A 30 -8.30 -17.60 1.80
CA ALA A 30 -8.24 -18.26 3.08
C ALA A 30 -9.66 -18.67 3.53
N PRO A 31 -9.81 -19.80 4.23
CA PRO A 31 -11.06 -20.13 4.91
C PRO A 31 -11.53 -18.93 5.75
N ILE A 32 -12.85 -18.74 5.88
CA ILE A 32 -13.44 -17.68 6.74
C ILE A 32 -13.14 -18.03 8.20
N ALA A 33 -11.90 -17.78 8.58
CA ALA A 33 -11.31 -17.90 9.88
C ALA A 33 -10.70 -16.54 10.21
N GLU A 34 -10.45 -16.31 11.50
CA GLU A 34 -9.90 -15.05 12.02
C GLU A 34 -8.71 -14.52 11.21
N GLN A 35 -7.85 -15.43 10.72
CA GLN A 35 -6.68 -15.11 9.89
C GLN A 35 -7.01 -14.45 8.55
N GLY A 36 -8.08 -14.87 7.87
CA GLY A 36 -8.51 -14.28 6.59
C GLY A 36 -9.04 -12.85 6.78
N ILE A 37 -9.76 -12.61 7.87
CA ILE A 37 -10.29 -11.27 8.22
C ILE A 37 -9.14 -10.32 8.56
N TRP A 38 -8.19 -10.74 9.40
CA TRP A 38 -7.02 -9.93 9.71
C TRP A 38 -6.15 -9.66 8.49
N GLY A 39 -5.98 -10.65 7.62
CA GLY A 39 -5.26 -10.49 6.36
C GLY A 39 -5.92 -9.45 5.44
N LEU A 40 -7.25 -9.47 5.34
CA LEU A 40 -8.02 -8.48 4.59
C LEU A 40 -7.86 -7.07 5.18
N LEU A 41 -8.01 -6.90 6.50
CA LEU A 41 -7.85 -5.62 7.17
C LEU A 41 -6.44 -5.05 6.99
N LEU A 42 -5.42 -5.89 7.15
CA LEU A 42 -4.02 -5.48 6.97
C LEU A 42 -3.73 -5.09 5.52
N SER A 43 -4.28 -5.84 4.55
CA SER A 43 -4.13 -5.52 3.13
C SER A 43 -4.82 -4.19 2.77
N ALA A 44 -6.00 -3.92 3.34
CA ALA A 44 -6.70 -2.66 3.17
C ALA A 44 -5.90 -1.47 3.74
N ASP A 45 -5.36 -1.63 4.95
CA ASP A 45 -4.51 -0.62 5.59
C ASP A 45 -3.25 -0.31 4.78
N LEU A 46 -2.60 -1.35 4.23
CA LEU A 46 -1.43 -1.18 3.37
C LEU A 46 -1.75 -0.39 2.10
N ILE A 47 -2.89 -0.65 1.47
CA ILE A 47 -3.34 0.05 0.25
C ILE A 47 -3.68 1.52 0.60
N LEU A 48 -4.42 1.74 1.69
CA LEU A 48 -4.85 3.07 2.11
C LEU A 48 -3.69 3.95 2.55
N SER A 49 -2.74 3.41 3.31
CA SER A 49 -1.52 4.15 3.72
C SER A 49 -0.65 4.53 2.52
N GLY A 50 -0.57 3.66 1.50
CA GLY A 50 0.10 3.96 0.24
C GLY A 50 -0.57 5.09 -0.53
N LEU A 51 -1.91 5.08 -0.63
CA LEU A 51 -2.71 6.17 -1.19
C LEU A 51 -2.49 7.49 -0.43
N LEU A 52 -2.51 7.44 0.90
CA LEU A 52 -2.28 8.59 1.77
C LEU A 52 -0.91 9.21 1.53
N LEU A 53 0.13 8.39 1.41
CA LEU A 53 1.48 8.86 1.11
C LEU A 53 1.55 9.55 -0.26
N LEU A 54 0.86 9.04 -1.29
CA LEU A 54 0.77 9.71 -2.60
C LEU A 54 0.05 11.05 -2.53
N ILE A 55 -1.05 11.13 -1.77
CA ILE A 55 -1.80 12.38 -1.58
C ILE A 55 -0.92 13.41 -0.87
N ILE A 56 -0.23 13.01 0.19
CA ILE A 56 0.71 13.88 0.92
C ILE A 56 1.83 14.33 -0.01
N MET A 57 2.44 13.41 -0.75
CA MET A 57 3.51 13.74 -1.71
C MET A 57 3.02 14.71 -2.78
N LYS A 58 1.81 14.52 -3.31
CA LYS A 58 1.19 15.44 -4.27
C LYS A 58 0.98 16.83 -3.67
N HIS A 59 0.38 16.89 -2.48
CA HIS A 59 0.07 18.13 -1.79
C HIS A 59 1.33 18.91 -1.37
N VAL A 60 2.32 18.22 -0.80
CA VAL A 60 3.58 18.81 -0.33
C VAL A 60 4.50 19.19 -1.49
N ALA A 61 4.56 18.37 -2.55
CA ALA A 61 5.42 18.65 -3.69
C ALA A 61 4.78 19.59 -4.73
N GLY A 62 3.52 20.01 -4.55
CA GLY A 62 2.83 20.95 -5.42
C GLY A 62 2.58 20.44 -6.85
N VAL A 63 2.45 19.12 -7.03
CA VAL A 63 2.14 18.48 -8.33
C VAL A 63 0.63 18.40 -8.53
#